data_AF-A0A7L6BEW2-F1
#
_entry.id   AF-A0A7L6BEW2-F1
#
_cell.length_a   1.000
_cell.length_b   1.000
_cell.length_c   1.000
_cell.angle_alpha   90.00
_cell.angle_beta   90.00
_cell.angle_gamma   90.00
#
_symmetry.space_group_name_H-M   'P 1'
#
loop_
_entity.id
_entity.type
_entity.pdbx_description
1 polymer ?
#
loop_
_entity_poly.entity_id
_entity_poly.type
_entity_poly.pdbx_seq_one_letter_code
_entity_poly.pdbx_strand_id
1 'polypeptide(L)'
;MTWRRAALAAVALVAAVGGWRWWHQRPPYDPEALHLRSSLEFVTYDEAQAALGSAYQAPVVSNGDQLVLGRVSWQPPPVPLNGGHFSLFLVDKRTYLKPPVFAVAAPQESVGMGSAGTDRRIADRYPWLRGAGGVQVGEHEWYSGGSRLAIVDAGASPVTFVALFPHLERQFRDLPIASAPVTLPDLLLALVYQGPDDQVYWAQRLQG
;
A
#
# COMPACT_ATOMS: atom_id res chain seq x y z
N MET A 1 22.42 44.03 24.54
CA MET A 1 22.23 44.02 23.06
C MET A 1 22.42 42.64 22.41
N THR A 2 22.94 41.63 23.11
CA THR A 2 23.31 40.31 22.58
C THR A 2 22.14 39.34 22.41
N TRP A 3 21.17 39.33 23.34
CA TRP A 3 20.05 38.36 23.32
C TRP A 3 19.07 38.55 22.15
N ARG A 4 18.80 39.80 21.74
CA ARG A 4 17.90 40.10 20.61
C ARG A 4 18.47 39.62 19.27
N ARG A 5 19.79 39.70 19.07
CA ARG A 5 20.45 39.20 17.86
C ARG A 5 20.46 37.67 17.81
N ALA A 6 20.69 37.02 18.95
CA ALA A 6 20.60 35.56 19.06
C ALA A 6 19.18 35.05 18.78
N ALA A 7 18.15 35.72 19.32
CA ALA A 7 16.76 35.37 19.06
C ALA A 7 16.37 35.52 17.57
N LEU A 8 16.78 36.61 16.93
CA LEU A 8 16.54 36.81 15.49
C LEU A 8 17.25 35.77 14.62
N ALA A 9 18.49 35.40 14.95
CA ALA A 9 19.22 34.35 14.23
C ALA A 9 18.55 32.98 14.40
N ALA A 10 18.06 32.65 15.60
CA ALA A 10 17.32 31.41 15.85
C ALA A 10 16.00 31.35 15.05
N VAL A 11 15.24 32.45 15.02
CA VAL A 11 14.01 32.55 14.21
C VAL A 11 14.31 32.41 12.72
N ALA A 12 15.35 33.08 12.21
CA ALA A 12 15.76 32.96 10.82
C ALA A 12 16.18 31.53 10.45
N LEU A 13 16.90 30.83 11.35
CA LEU A 13 17.27 29.43 11.15
C LEU A 13 16.03 28.52 11.11
N VAL A 14 15.09 28.69 12.04
CA VAL A 14 13.85 27.91 12.08
C VAL A 14 13.01 28.16 10.81
N ALA A 15 12.91 29.41 10.36
CA ALA A 15 12.21 29.75 9.13
C ALA A 15 12.89 29.18 7.89
N ALA A 16 14.22 29.23 7.81
CA ALA A 16 14.99 28.66 6.69
C ALA A 16 14.85 27.14 6.63
N VAL A 17 15.00 26.45 7.77
CA VAL A 17 14.83 24.99 7.84
C VAL A 17 13.39 24.59 7.57
N GLY A 18 12.42 25.35 8.10
CA GLY A 18 10.99 25.14 7.85
C GLY A 18 10.62 25.32 6.38
N GLY A 19 11.10 26.38 5.73
CA GLY A 19 10.89 26.64 4.31
C GLY A 19 11.55 25.59 3.42
N TRP A 20 12.78 25.19 3.74
CA TRP A 20 13.47 24.10 3.04
C TRP A 20 12.73 22.78 3.16
N ARG A 21 12.30 22.40 4.38
CA ARG A 21 11.48 21.19 4.58
C ARG A 21 10.17 21.27 3.83
N TRP A 22 9.46 22.40 3.89
CA TRP A 22 8.20 22.59 3.18
C TRP A 22 8.37 22.41 1.66
N TRP A 23 9.43 22.97 1.09
CA TRP A 23 9.72 22.83 -0.34
C TRP A 23 10.05 21.39 -0.74
N HIS A 24 10.86 20.68 0.06
CA HIS A 24 11.27 19.30 -0.21
C HIS A 24 10.24 18.24 0.20
N GLN A 25 9.24 18.60 1.01
CA GLN A 25 8.20 17.67 1.48
C GLN A 25 6.88 17.80 0.73
N ARG A 26 6.77 18.74 -0.21
CA ARG A 26 5.56 18.94 -0.99
C ARG A 26 5.41 17.83 -2.03
N PRO A 27 4.27 17.12 -2.08
CA PRO A 27 4.04 16.14 -3.13
C PRO A 27 4.01 16.81 -4.51
N PRO A 28 4.46 16.13 -5.58
CA PRO A 28 4.37 16.66 -6.94
C PRO A 28 2.91 16.85 -7.40
N TYR A 29 1.98 16.10 -6.80
CA TYR A 29 0.53 16.23 -6.98
C TYR A 29 -0.20 15.53 -5.82
N ASP A 30 -1.42 15.98 -5.55
CA ASP A 30 -2.33 15.37 -4.56
C ASP A 30 -3.08 14.17 -5.17
N PRO A 31 -3.57 13.20 -4.37
CA PRO A 31 -4.22 12.00 -4.88
C PRO A 31 -5.49 12.29 -5.69
N GLU A 32 -6.16 13.42 -5.46
CA GLU A 32 -7.35 13.86 -6.21
C GLU A 32 -7.06 14.02 -7.70
N ALA A 33 -5.83 14.40 -8.06
CA ALA A 33 -5.40 14.56 -9.46
C ALA A 33 -5.43 13.24 -10.25
N LEU A 34 -5.44 12.10 -9.55
CA LEU A 34 -5.47 10.77 -10.17
C LEU A 34 -6.88 10.29 -10.49
N HIS A 35 -7.93 10.95 -9.98
CA HIS A 35 -9.33 10.51 -10.16
C HIS A 35 -9.52 9.01 -9.87
N LEU A 36 -8.97 8.57 -8.73
CA LEU A 36 -8.90 7.16 -8.33
C LEU A 36 -10.27 6.49 -8.30
N ARG A 37 -10.34 5.27 -8.82
CA ARG A 37 -11.51 4.39 -8.74
C ARG A 37 -11.07 3.02 -8.25
N SER A 38 -11.92 2.39 -7.46
CA SER A 38 -11.66 1.03 -6.97
C SER A 38 -12.93 0.22 -6.77
N SER A 39 -12.77 -1.10 -6.80
CA SER A 39 -13.76 -2.06 -6.29
C SER A 39 -13.08 -3.25 -5.64
N LEU A 40 -13.76 -3.86 -4.67
CA LEU A 40 -13.43 -5.16 -4.10
C LEU A 40 -14.68 -6.05 -4.13
N GLU A 41 -14.49 -7.31 -4.51
CA GLU A 41 -15.54 -8.32 -4.51
C GLU A 41 -14.99 -9.69 -4.14
N PHE A 42 -15.83 -10.52 -3.51
CA PHE A 42 -15.51 -11.94 -3.35
C PHE A 42 -15.77 -12.67 -4.66
N VAL A 43 -14.88 -13.59 -5.00
CA VAL A 43 -14.97 -14.35 -6.25
C VAL A 43 -14.62 -15.81 -6.03
N THR A 44 -15.11 -16.65 -6.93
CA THR A 44 -14.64 -18.01 -7.14
C THR A 44 -13.29 -18.02 -7.87
N TYR A 45 -12.64 -19.18 -7.92
CA TYR A 45 -11.41 -19.36 -8.69
C TYR A 45 -11.62 -19.05 -10.18
N ASP A 46 -12.73 -19.51 -10.77
CA ASP A 46 -13.02 -19.32 -12.19
C ASP A 46 -13.25 -17.85 -12.54
N GLU A 47 -13.98 -17.11 -11.69
CA GLU A 47 -14.17 -15.66 -11.82
C GLU A 47 -12.85 -14.90 -11.66
N ALA A 48 -12.02 -15.28 -10.69
CA ALA A 48 -10.69 -14.73 -10.50
C ALA A 48 -9.79 -14.95 -11.73
N GLN A 49 -9.77 -16.17 -12.26
CA GLN A 49 -8.97 -16.54 -13.42
C GLN A 49 -9.46 -15.83 -14.69
N ALA A 50 -10.78 -15.71 -14.87
CA ALA A 50 -11.37 -14.96 -15.96
C ALA A 50 -11.01 -13.47 -15.90
N ALA A 51 -10.98 -12.88 -14.69
CA ALA A 51 -10.62 -11.48 -14.50
C ALA A 51 -9.14 -11.19 -14.74
N LEU A 52 -8.25 -12.14 -14.42
CA LEU A 52 -6.81 -12.02 -14.67
C LEU A 52 -6.42 -12.30 -16.14
N GLY A 53 -7.23 -13.08 -16.85
CA GLY A 53 -6.95 -13.52 -18.22
C GLY A 53 -5.95 -14.68 -18.27
N SER A 54 -5.66 -15.17 -19.48
CA SER A 54 -4.86 -16.40 -19.69
C SER A 54 -3.35 -16.23 -19.46
N ALA A 55 -2.85 -15.00 -19.41
CA ALA A 55 -1.43 -14.70 -19.20
C ALA A 55 -0.99 -14.85 -17.74
N TYR A 56 -1.94 -14.90 -16.81
CA TYR A 56 -1.69 -14.95 -15.37
C TYR A 56 -2.51 -16.09 -14.74
N GLN A 57 -2.10 -16.54 -13.56
CA GLN A 57 -2.80 -17.60 -12.84
C GLN A 57 -3.41 -17.06 -11.55
N ALA A 58 -4.70 -17.34 -11.33
CA ALA A 58 -5.34 -17.04 -10.05
C ALA A 58 -4.70 -17.87 -8.91
N PRO A 59 -4.64 -17.34 -7.67
CA PRO A 59 -4.15 -18.12 -6.54
C PRO A 59 -4.98 -19.39 -6.37
N VAL A 60 -4.31 -20.53 -6.23
CA VAL A 60 -4.97 -21.82 -5.99
C VAL A 60 -5.60 -21.79 -4.61
N VAL A 61 -6.88 -22.15 -4.54
CA VAL A 61 -7.67 -22.18 -3.31
C VAL A 61 -7.78 -23.57 -2.73
N SER A 62 -7.74 -23.68 -1.41
CA SER A 62 -8.12 -24.85 -0.64
C SER A 62 -9.48 -24.65 0.02
N ASN A 63 -10.02 -25.70 0.66
CA ASN A 63 -11.30 -25.62 1.37
C ASN A 63 -11.26 -24.55 2.47
N GLY A 64 -12.17 -23.58 2.37
CA GLY A 64 -12.34 -22.48 3.33
C GLY A 64 -11.56 -21.21 2.98
N ASP A 65 -10.63 -21.26 2.03
CA ASP A 65 -9.94 -20.08 1.54
C ASP A 65 -10.92 -19.11 0.86
N GLN A 66 -10.57 -17.83 0.87
CA GLN A 66 -11.35 -16.80 0.17
C GLN A 66 -10.47 -16.04 -0.81
N LEU A 67 -10.99 -15.81 -2.01
CA LEU A 67 -10.41 -14.90 -2.98
C LEU A 67 -11.15 -13.58 -2.96
N VAL A 68 -10.38 -12.50 -2.93
CA VAL A 68 -10.88 -11.13 -3.10
C VAL A 68 -10.29 -10.58 -4.38
N LEU A 69 -11.16 -10.29 -5.35
CA LEU A 69 -10.81 -9.59 -6.58
C LEU A 69 -10.89 -8.09 -6.32
N GLY A 70 -9.78 -7.40 -6.61
CA GLY A 70 -9.70 -5.95 -6.56
C GLY A 70 -9.37 -5.37 -7.92
N ARG A 71 -10.01 -4.24 -8.22
CA ARG A 71 -9.68 -3.41 -9.40
C ARG A 71 -9.38 -2.02 -8.92
N VAL A 72 -8.28 -1.44 -9.40
CA VAL A 72 -7.88 -0.07 -9.10
C VAL A 72 -7.49 0.61 -10.40
N SER A 73 -8.02 1.80 -10.64
CA SER A 73 -7.65 2.60 -11.79
C SER A 73 -7.46 4.07 -11.41
N TRP A 74 -6.59 4.71 -12.17
CA TRP A 74 -6.28 6.14 -12.09
C TRP A 74 -6.10 6.72 -13.49
N GLN A 75 -6.26 8.03 -13.57
CA GLN A 75 -5.82 8.83 -14.71
C GLN A 75 -4.30 9.07 -14.64
N PRO A 76 -3.64 9.31 -15.79
CA PRO A 76 -2.23 9.66 -15.81
C PRO A 76 -1.93 10.83 -14.85
N PRO A 77 -0.90 10.72 -14.00
CA PRO A 77 -0.55 11.79 -13.08
C PRO A 77 -0.09 13.04 -13.84
N PRO A 78 -0.29 14.25 -13.28
CA PRO A 78 0.16 15.49 -13.91
C PRO A 78 1.68 15.55 -14.15
N VAL A 79 2.45 14.80 -13.35
CA VAL A 79 3.90 14.66 -13.46
C VAL A 79 4.23 13.16 -13.41
N PRO A 80 5.16 12.65 -14.25
CA PRO A 80 5.60 11.26 -14.18
C PRO A 80 6.14 10.89 -12.79
N LEU A 81 6.13 9.60 -12.46
CA LEU A 81 6.57 9.14 -11.13
C LEU A 81 8.04 9.44 -10.83
N ASN A 82 8.89 9.57 -11.86
CA ASN A 82 10.30 10.02 -11.78
C ASN A 82 11.11 9.29 -10.68
N GLY A 83 11.09 7.96 -10.71
CA GLY A 83 11.75 7.10 -9.70
C GLY A 83 10.94 6.87 -8.42
N GLY A 84 9.84 7.59 -8.23
CA GLY A 84 8.80 7.22 -7.27
C GLY A 84 7.94 6.04 -7.76
N HIS A 85 7.07 5.57 -6.90
CA HIS A 85 6.17 4.45 -7.18
C HIS A 85 4.87 4.55 -6.38
N PHE A 86 3.83 3.87 -6.84
CA PHE A 86 2.66 3.60 -6.01
C PHE A 86 2.82 2.29 -5.25
N SER A 87 2.35 2.27 -4.01
CA SER A 87 2.24 1.07 -3.19
C SER A 87 0.76 0.83 -2.89
N LEU A 88 0.20 -0.27 -3.41
CA LEU A 88 -1.18 -0.67 -3.15
C LEU A 88 -1.21 -1.71 -2.02
N PHE A 89 -2.00 -1.40 -1.00
CA PHE A 89 -2.17 -2.21 0.20
C PHE A 89 -3.61 -2.71 0.32
N LEU A 90 -3.76 -4.01 0.54
CA LEU A 90 -4.99 -4.61 1.06
C LEU A 90 -4.70 -5.12 2.47
N VAL A 91 -5.44 -4.61 3.45
CA VAL A 91 -5.22 -4.90 4.87
C VAL A 91 -6.52 -5.42 5.48
N ASP A 92 -6.44 -6.50 6.25
CA ASP A 92 -7.52 -6.93 7.14
C ASP A 92 -7.52 -6.05 8.40
N LYS A 93 -8.56 -5.23 8.60
CA LYS A 93 -8.67 -4.29 9.73
C LYS A 93 -8.81 -4.99 11.09
N ARG A 94 -9.17 -6.27 11.12
CA ARG A 94 -9.32 -7.02 12.39
C ARG A 94 -7.96 -7.34 12.99
N THR A 95 -7.00 -7.68 12.13
CA THR A 95 -5.67 -8.17 12.51
C THR A 95 -4.56 -7.19 12.15
N TYR A 96 -4.83 -6.23 11.27
CA TYR A 96 -3.86 -5.30 10.67
C TYR A 96 -2.77 -6.03 9.88
N LEU A 97 -3.12 -7.15 9.26
CA LEU A 97 -2.23 -7.96 8.45
C LEU A 97 -2.61 -7.86 6.98
N LYS A 98 -1.65 -8.15 6.11
CA LYS A 98 -1.82 -8.22 4.65
C LYS A 98 -2.05 -9.67 4.23
N PRO A 99 -2.80 -9.94 3.15
CA PRO A 99 -2.88 -11.27 2.59
C PRO A 99 -1.49 -11.72 2.08
N PRO A 100 -1.18 -13.02 2.17
CA PRO A 100 0.13 -13.55 1.81
C PRO A 100 0.39 -13.53 0.30
N VAL A 101 -0.65 -13.79 -0.50
CA VAL A 101 -0.52 -14.06 -1.93
C VAL A 101 -1.40 -13.10 -2.72
N PHE A 102 -0.79 -12.54 -3.76
CA PHE A 102 -1.48 -11.81 -4.81
C PHE A 102 -1.21 -12.50 -6.15
N ALA A 103 -2.17 -12.38 -7.07
CA ALA A 103 -1.94 -12.46 -8.51
C ALA A 103 -2.38 -11.13 -9.12
N VAL A 104 -1.68 -10.66 -10.15
CA VAL A 104 -1.88 -9.33 -10.72
C VAL A 104 -1.91 -9.39 -12.23
N ALA A 105 -2.84 -8.66 -12.82
CA ALA A 105 -2.88 -8.35 -14.25
C ALA A 105 -2.91 -6.83 -14.43
N ALA A 106 -2.01 -6.34 -15.29
CA ALA A 106 -1.92 -4.94 -15.68
C ALA A 106 -1.52 -4.84 -17.16
N PRO A 107 -1.78 -3.71 -17.85
CA PRO A 107 -1.40 -3.52 -19.26
C PRO A 107 0.10 -3.58 -19.51
N GLN A 108 0.92 -3.36 -18.48
CA GLN A 108 2.38 -3.34 -18.54
C GLN A 108 2.95 -4.14 -17.37
N GLU A 109 4.11 -4.77 -17.59
CA GLU A 109 4.87 -5.50 -16.56
C GLU A 109 5.61 -4.52 -15.61
N SER A 110 4.85 -3.68 -14.93
CA SER A 110 5.35 -2.63 -14.03
C SER A 110 4.81 -2.76 -12.61
N VAL A 111 4.24 -3.92 -12.28
CA VAL A 111 3.73 -4.26 -10.95
C VAL A 111 4.53 -5.39 -10.33
N GLY A 112 5.28 -5.07 -9.28
CA GLY A 112 5.97 -6.05 -8.42
C GLY A 112 5.11 -6.43 -7.21
N MET A 113 5.32 -7.64 -6.69
CA MET A 113 4.69 -8.13 -5.46
C MET A 113 5.75 -8.34 -4.39
N GLY A 114 5.45 -7.97 -3.15
CA GLY A 114 6.34 -8.24 -2.03
C GLY A 114 6.15 -7.28 -0.88
N SER A 115 7.22 -7.01 -0.16
CA SER A 115 7.26 -6.02 0.91
C SER A 115 8.52 -5.18 0.81
N ALA A 116 8.50 -4.00 1.44
CA ALA A 116 9.69 -3.17 1.54
C ALA A 116 9.97 -2.79 3.00
N GLY A 117 11.26 -2.70 3.35
CA GLY A 117 11.67 -2.22 4.68
C GLY A 117 11.19 -0.80 5.01
N THR A 118 10.76 -0.04 4.00
CA THR A 118 10.23 1.32 4.14
C THR A 118 8.74 1.36 4.50
N ASP A 119 8.03 0.23 4.45
CA ASP A 119 6.58 0.18 4.69
C ASP A 119 6.21 0.63 6.12
N ARG A 120 7.13 0.48 7.09
CA ARG A 120 6.94 1.00 8.46
C ARG A 120 6.72 2.51 8.49
N ARG A 121 7.43 3.27 7.65
CA ARG A 121 7.31 4.74 7.59
C ARG A 121 5.91 5.17 7.16
N ILE A 122 5.23 4.33 6.36
CA ILE A 122 3.84 4.56 5.95
C ILE A 122 2.93 4.46 7.18
N ALA A 123 3.07 3.41 7.98
CA ALA A 123 2.29 3.23 9.21
C ALA A 123 2.55 4.34 10.24
N ASP A 124 3.81 4.78 10.38
CA ASP A 124 4.18 5.89 11.29
C ASP A 124 3.54 7.22 10.85
N ARG A 125 3.52 7.50 9.54
CA ARG A 125 2.92 8.74 8.99
C ARG A 125 1.40 8.68 8.92
N TYR A 126 0.83 7.51 8.66
CA TYR A 126 -0.60 7.28 8.50
C TYR A 126 -1.07 6.15 9.43
N PRO A 127 -1.37 6.45 10.71
CA PRO A 127 -1.75 5.43 11.70
C PRO A 127 -3.01 4.61 11.32
N TRP A 128 -3.88 5.18 10.49
CA TRP A 128 -5.05 4.47 9.96
C TRP A 128 -4.68 3.33 9.00
N LEU A 129 -3.46 3.34 8.44
CA LEU A 129 -2.90 2.32 7.55
C LEU A 129 -1.82 1.49 8.26
N ARG A 130 -1.97 1.27 9.58
CA ARG A 130 -0.94 0.56 10.38
C ARG A 130 -0.56 -0.83 9.85
N GLY A 131 -1.47 -1.53 9.17
CA GLY A 131 -1.18 -2.84 8.57
C GLY A 131 -0.30 -2.81 7.30
N ALA A 132 0.01 -1.63 6.77
CA ALA A 132 1.03 -1.50 5.72
C ALA A 132 2.42 -1.88 6.27
N GLY A 133 2.73 -1.48 7.50
CA GLY A 133 4.02 -1.73 8.14
C GLY A 133 4.29 -3.21 8.41
N GLY A 134 5.51 -3.49 8.89
CA GLY A 134 5.84 -4.79 9.46
C GLY A 134 5.16 -5.02 10.81
N VAL A 135 5.02 -6.28 11.18
CA VAL A 135 4.63 -6.74 12.51
C VAL A 135 5.90 -6.92 13.32
N GLN A 136 5.90 -6.42 14.55
CA GLN A 136 7.00 -6.67 15.47
C GLN A 136 6.89 -8.10 16.01
N VAL A 137 7.93 -8.92 15.81
CA VAL A 137 8.01 -10.30 16.30
C VAL A 137 9.17 -10.36 17.29
N GLY A 138 8.91 -10.11 18.57
CA GLY A 138 9.95 -9.98 19.60
C GLY A 138 10.51 -8.56 19.76
N GLU A 139 11.58 -8.40 20.54
CA GLU A 139 12.01 -7.06 20.98
C GLU A 139 12.59 -6.19 19.85
N HIS A 140 13.26 -6.80 18.86
CA HIS A 140 14.00 -6.06 17.82
C HIS A 140 13.74 -6.56 16.39
N GLU A 141 12.91 -7.58 16.20
CA GLU A 141 12.64 -8.13 14.87
C GLU A 141 11.31 -7.63 14.32
N TRP A 142 11.33 -7.22 13.06
CA TRP A 142 10.16 -6.76 12.33
C TRP A 142 9.99 -7.65 11.12
N TYR A 143 8.82 -8.27 11.03
CA TYR A 143 8.45 -9.12 9.92
C TYR A 143 7.43 -8.40 9.05
N SER A 144 7.74 -8.16 7.78
CA SER A 144 6.68 -7.73 6.86
C SER A 144 5.83 -8.94 6.47
N GLY A 145 4.81 -9.17 7.27
CA GLY A 145 3.81 -10.19 7.04
C GLY A 145 2.92 -9.84 5.84
N GLY A 146 2.81 -10.77 4.89
CA GLY A 146 2.03 -10.62 3.68
C GLY A 146 2.63 -9.70 2.61
N SER A 147 1.89 -9.48 1.53
CA SER A 147 2.37 -8.79 0.33
C SER A 147 1.63 -7.47 0.09
N ARG A 148 2.30 -6.54 -0.59
CA ARG A 148 1.73 -5.36 -1.23
C ARG A 148 2.07 -5.39 -2.73
N LEU A 149 1.42 -4.53 -3.51
CA LEU A 149 1.80 -4.31 -4.91
C LEU A 149 2.64 -3.04 -5.00
N ALA A 150 3.80 -3.13 -5.66
CA ALA A 150 4.66 -2.01 -6.03
C ALA A 150 4.43 -1.67 -7.50
N ILE A 151 4.00 -0.46 -7.81
CA ILE A 151 3.64 -0.03 -9.17
C ILE A 151 4.61 1.09 -9.56
N VAL A 152 5.59 0.76 -10.41
CA VAL A 152 6.68 1.69 -10.77
C VAL A 152 6.39 2.51 -12.03
N ASP A 153 5.29 2.20 -12.73
CA ASP A 153 4.81 2.95 -13.88
C ASP A 153 3.32 3.31 -13.72
N ALA A 154 2.98 4.58 -13.89
CA ALA A 154 1.60 5.03 -13.87
C ALA A 154 0.78 4.49 -15.07
N GLY A 155 1.45 4.04 -16.14
CA GLY A 155 0.86 3.32 -17.27
C GLY A 155 0.32 1.93 -16.92
N ALA A 156 0.55 1.43 -15.70
CA ALA A 156 -0.02 0.17 -15.21
C ALA A 156 -1.55 0.22 -14.98
N SER A 157 -2.18 1.40 -15.05
CA SER A 157 -3.62 1.55 -14.88
C SER A 157 -4.40 1.01 -16.11
N PRO A 158 -5.48 0.23 -15.93
CA PRO A 158 -6.01 -0.26 -14.66
C PRO A 158 -5.24 -1.48 -14.13
N VAL A 159 -5.09 -1.58 -12.81
CA VAL A 159 -4.56 -2.76 -12.12
C VAL A 159 -5.70 -3.65 -11.65
N THR A 160 -5.68 -4.91 -12.05
CA THR A 160 -6.54 -5.96 -11.51
C THR A 160 -5.70 -6.90 -10.65
N PHE A 161 -6.16 -7.22 -9.46
CA PHE A 161 -5.45 -8.16 -8.58
C PHE A 161 -6.42 -9.12 -7.90
N VAL A 162 -5.92 -10.30 -7.56
CA VAL A 162 -6.64 -11.29 -6.75
C VAL A 162 -5.80 -11.57 -5.52
N ALA A 163 -6.36 -11.31 -4.34
CA ALA A 163 -5.73 -11.62 -3.06
C ALA A 163 -6.34 -12.90 -2.46
N LEU A 164 -5.46 -13.80 -1.99
CA LEU A 164 -5.87 -15.01 -1.27
C LEU A 164 -5.84 -14.75 0.24
N PHE A 165 -6.95 -15.05 0.90
CA PHE A 165 -7.04 -15.15 2.35
C PHE A 165 -7.15 -16.63 2.72
N PRO A 166 -6.07 -17.26 3.23
CA PRO A 166 -6.09 -18.66 3.55
C PRO A 166 -6.94 -18.94 4.79
N HIS A 167 -7.63 -20.08 4.83
CA HIS A 167 -8.22 -20.61 6.05
C HIS A 167 -7.16 -21.31 6.89
N LEU A 168 -6.80 -20.70 8.01
CA LEU A 168 -5.73 -21.22 8.86
C LEU A 168 -6.28 -22.13 9.96
N GLU A 169 -5.77 -23.36 9.98
CA GLU A 169 -5.87 -24.24 11.14
C GLU A 169 -5.23 -23.58 12.36
N ARG A 170 -5.66 -24.01 13.55
CA ARG A 170 -5.29 -23.37 14.83
C ARG A 170 -3.79 -23.20 15.02
N GLN A 171 -3.00 -24.19 14.60
CA GLN A 171 -1.53 -24.21 14.73
C GLN A 171 -0.80 -23.21 13.83
N PHE A 172 -1.46 -22.68 12.80
CA PHE A 172 -0.87 -21.71 11.86
C PHE A 172 -1.41 -20.29 12.06
N ARG A 173 -2.26 -20.06 13.06
CA ARG A 173 -2.88 -18.74 13.30
C ARG A 173 -1.89 -17.68 13.80
N ASP A 174 -0.73 -18.09 14.29
CA ASP A 174 0.32 -17.17 14.75
C ASP A 174 1.17 -16.64 13.59
N LEU A 175 0.95 -17.12 12.36
CA LEU A 175 1.60 -16.54 11.18
C LEU A 175 1.13 -15.10 10.98
N PRO A 176 2.03 -14.14 10.69
CA PRO A 176 1.69 -12.73 10.55
C PRO A 176 1.04 -12.43 9.19
N ILE A 177 -0.01 -13.16 8.82
CA ILE A 177 -0.75 -13.01 7.56
C ILE A 177 -2.25 -12.87 7.82
N ALA A 178 -2.94 -12.13 6.96
CA ALA A 178 -4.40 -12.06 7.03
C ALA A 178 -5.01 -13.40 6.59
N SER A 179 -6.04 -13.86 7.31
CA SER A 179 -6.66 -15.17 7.10
C SER A 179 -8.18 -15.11 6.98
N ALA A 180 -8.75 -16.04 6.22
CA ALA A 180 -10.18 -16.25 6.13
C ALA A 180 -10.77 -16.82 7.45
N PRO A 181 -12.06 -16.59 7.75
CA PRO A 181 -12.99 -15.80 6.94
C PRO A 181 -12.78 -14.29 7.16
N VAL A 182 -12.81 -13.50 6.09
CA VAL A 182 -12.91 -12.03 6.08
C VAL A 182 -14.27 -11.61 5.51
N THR A 183 -14.70 -10.38 5.79
CA THR A 183 -15.79 -9.71 5.09
C THR A 183 -15.27 -8.48 4.35
N LEU A 184 -15.92 -8.02 3.27
CA LEU A 184 -15.48 -6.82 2.55
C LEU A 184 -15.39 -5.56 3.46
N PRO A 185 -16.31 -5.34 4.42
CA PRO A 185 -16.18 -4.26 5.39
C PRO A 185 -14.98 -4.41 6.34
N ASP A 186 -14.39 -5.60 6.50
CA ASP A 186 -13.17 -5.79 7.28
C ASP A 186 -11.93 -5.35 6.49
N LEU A 187 -12.04 -5.17 5.17
CA LEU A 187 -10.89 -4.87 4.32
C LEU A 187 -10.68 -3.37 4.16
N LEU A 188 -9.42 -2.96 4.24
CA LEU A 188 -8.93 -1.62 3.92
C LEU A 188 -8.09 -1.71 2.65
N LEU A 189 -8.52 -1.03 1.60
CA LEU A 189 -7.74 -0.84 0.38
C LEU A 189 -7.18 0.58 0.36
N ALA A 190 -5.87 0.71 0.19
CA ALA A 190 -5.19 2.00 0.18
C ALA A 190 -4.14 2.06 -0.92
N LEU A 191 -3.99 3.23 -1.53
CA LEU A 191 -2.92 3.57 -2.45
C LEU A 191 -2.00 4.60 -1.80
N VAL A 192 -0.70 4.40 -1.89
CA VAL A 192 0.31 5.29 -1.32
C VAL A 192 1.26 5.71 -2.42
N TYR A 193 1.62 6.99 -2.49
CA TYR A 193 2.71 7.44 -3.35
C TYR A 193 3.98 7.65 -2.53
N GLN A 194 5.04 6.98 -2.98
CA GLN A 194 6.38 7.10 -2.43
C GLN A 194 7.28 7.76 -3.48
N GLY A 195 8.03 8.76 -3.06
CA GLY A 195 9.02 9.45 -3.87
C GLY A 195 10.24 8.59 -4.20
N PRO A 196 11.13 9.10 -5.08
CA PRO A 196 12.42 8.46 -5.39
C PRO A 196 13.36 8.34 -4.18
N ASP A 197 13.09 9.07 -3.10
CA ASP A 197 13.80 9.08 -1.82
C ASP A 197 13.11 8.21 -0.75
N ASP A 198 12.18 7.34 -1.17
CA ASP A 198 11.28 6.56 -0.31
C ASP A 198 10.40 7.43 0.61
N GLN A 199 10.31 8.74 0.36
CA GLN A 199 9.44 9.62 1.13
C GLN A 199 7.99 9.31 0.82
N VAL A 200 7.23 8.98 1.86
CA VAL A 200 5.78 8.77 1.73
C VAL A 200 5.10 10.12 1.57
N TYR A 201 4.70 10.49 0.35
CA TYR A 201 4.13 11.81 0.08
C TYR A 201 2.66 11.90 0.51
N TRP A 202 1.83 10.97 0.04
CA TRP A 202 0.42 10.87 0.41
C TRP A 202 -0.02 9.40 0.50
N ALA A 203 -1.12 9.18 1.22
CA ALA A 203 -1.82 7.90 1.28
C ALA A 203 -3.32 8.18 1.12
N GLN A 204 -3.96 7.49 0.17
CA GLN A 204 -5.38 7.61 -0.11
C GLN A 204 -6.07 6.30 0.25
N ARG A 205 -7.13 6.41 1.05
CA ARG A 205 -8.06 5.31 1.29
C ARG A 205 -8.98 5.18 0.07
N LEU A 206 -9.02 3.98 -0.52
CA LEU A 206 -9.86 3.68 -1.67
C LEU A 206 -11.17 3.00 -1.23
N GLN A 207 -11.10 2.15 -0.22
CA GLN A 207 -12.25 1.47 0.39
C GLN A 207 -11.93 1.09 1.84
N GLY A 208 -12.95 1.01 2.70
CA GLY A 208 -12.85 0.42 4.05
C GLY A 208 -12.93 1.38 5.23
#